data_AF-A0A3L7X966-F1
#
_entry.id   AF-A0A3L7X966-F1
#
_cell.length_a   1.000
_cell.length_b   1.000
_cell.length_c   1.000
_cell.angle_alpha   90.00
_cell.angle_beta   90.00
_cell.angle_gamma   90.00
#
_symmetry.space_group_name_H-M   'P 1'
#
loop_
_entity.id
_entity.type
_entity.pdbx_description
1 polymer ?
#
loop_
_entity_poly.entity_id
_entity_poly.type
_entity_poly.pdbx_seq_one_letter_code
_entity_poly.pdbx_strand_id
1 'polypeptide(L)'
;TPDGSRIYFGELTNHYVVGRSSEPEFDYPLGEGNAETSYMPDRGIRMNSIIRKAALAWDLGDQNLLISERVTPDSRLLMRRNITERVSHVAPWIHLDSDPYAVILDGKVMWLMSAYTTATKFPYSQPRDGGVNYIRNSVTVTVDAQTGDMRFYLQDPNDPIAATWAKVFPTLLRPLSEMPTGMREHLRYPLDIFKMQSQTYLRYHITDPNVLFIGEDAWNIPTERFRDQEQPVEPYYVVMSLPREDGKPEGKSEFVLIMPFTPRQRQNTVAWLAGRSDGDLYGGLRAYRFPTETLVFGPAQIEARIDQNPGISAQLTLWNQSGSQVIRGNLLMIPVGSSFLFVEPIYLQAENSRLPELVRIVVANGNNIAMEKTLTEAIDVLLGKRQSSLSGAAQQPGQTPGGQTPGQPQPGATPIPAATPAAGATPRPIPTGDLQRLLEEAQRSQQTTQAELDRLKQILDALQRQFGQPTATPTPAR
;
A
#
# COMPACT_ATOMS: atom_id res chain seq x y z
N THR A 1 -17.47 10.25 -18.63
CA THR A 1 -18.27 10.47 -19.85
C THR A 1 -19.73 10.17 -19.53
N PRO A 2 -20.70 10.71 -20.28
CA PRO A 2 -22.12 10.38 -20.13
C PRO A 2 -22.41 8.86 -20.23
N ASP A 3 -21.48 8.12 -20.86
CA ASP A 3 -21.44 6.64 -20.90
C ASP A 3 -20.78 6.00 -19.67
N GLY A 4 -20.77 6.67 -18.52
CA GLY A 4 -20.11 6.22 -17.30
C GLY A 4 -20.53 4.79 -16.93
N SER A 5 -19.54 3.93 -16.73
CA SER A 5 -19.76 2.54 -16.31
C SER A 5 -20.31 2.52 -14.89
N ARG A 6 -21.61 2.23 -14.80
CA ARG A 6 -22.35 2.10 -13.54
C ARG A 6 -21.98 0.80 -12.84
N ILE A 7 -21.87 0.86 -11.51
CA ILE A 7 -21.47 -0.27 -10.68
C ILE A 7 -22.72 -1.01 -10.23
N TYR A 8 -23.03 -2.10 -10.91
CA TYR A 8 -24.06 -3.04 -10.49
C TYR A 8 -23.48 -4.16 -9.61
N PHE A 9 -22.21 -4.51 -9.78
CA PHE A 9 -21.47 -5.51 -9.02
C PHE A 9 -20.27 -4.84 -8.37
N GLY A 10 -20.14 -4.96 -7.05
CA GLY A 10 -19.09 -4.33 -6.26
C GLY A 10 -19.11 -4.76 -4.81
N GLU A 11 -18.16 -4.30 -4.02
CA GLU A 11 -17.91 -4.77 -2.65
C GLU A 11 -19.08 -4.52 -1.67
N LEU A 12 -19.90 -3.50 -1.93
CA LEU A 12 -21.02 -3.13 -1.06
C LEU A 12 -22.39 -3.55 -1.62
N THR A 13 -22.41 -4.27 -2.73
CA THR A 13 -23.66 -4.66 -3.41
C THR A 13 -24.25 -5.96 -2.84
N ASN A 14 -24.66 -5.90 -1.56
CA ASN A 14 -25.05 -7.08 -0.76
C ASN A 14 -26.53 -7.48 -0.88
N HIS A 15 -27.27 -6.90 -1.82
CA HIS A 15 -28.69 -7.16 -2.03
C HIS A 15 -28.95 -7.38 -3.52
N TYR A 16 -29.97 -8.18 -3.86
CA TYR A 16 -30.37 -8.32 -5.25
C TYR A 16 -31.02 -7.03 -5.76
N VAL A 17 -30.98 -6.83 -7.07
CA VAL A 17 -31.77 -5.78 -7.75
C VAL A 17 -32.42 -6.35 -8.99
N VAL A 18 -33.50 -5.71 -9.44
CA VAL A 18 -34.16 -6.02 -10.70
C VAL A 18 -33.85 -4.91 -11.69
N GLY A 19 -32.92 -5.16 -12.61
CA GLY A 19 -32.64 -4.27 -13.73
C GLY A 19 -33.67 -4.43 -14.84
N ARG A 20 -33.75 -3.47 -15.77
CA ARG A 20 -34.74 -3.44 -16.87
C ARG A 20 -36.18 -3.58 -16.35
N SER A 21 -36.45 -2.95 -15.22
CA SER A 21 -37.81 -2.82 -14.71
C SER A 21 -38.56 -1.75 -15.53
N SER A 22 -39.88 -1.64 -15.36
CA SER A 22 -40.64 -0.54 -15.96
C SER A 22 -40.36 0.82 -15.31
N GLU A 23 -39.68 0.84 -14.16
CA GLU A 23 -39.27 2.04 -13.45
C GLU A 23 -37.79 2.34 -13.73
N PRO A 24 -37.45 3.59 -14.11
CA PRO A 24 -36.06 3.99 -14.26
C PRO A 24 -35.33 4.01 -12.92
N GLU A 25 -34.02 3.81 -12.98
CA GLU A 25 -33.11 3.84 -11.85
C GLU A 25 -32.58 5.26 -11.66
N PHE A 26 -32.38 5.69 -10.41
CA PHE A 26 -31.68 6.93 -10.11
C PHE A 26 -30.20 6.83 -10.50
N ASP A 27 -29.66 7.88 -11.13
CA ASP A 27 -28.25 7.98 -11.51
C ASP A 27 -27.49 8.99 -10.63
N TYR A 28 -27.77 10.29 -10.78
CA TYR A 28 -27.17 11.36 -9.99
C TYR A 28 -28.12 12.58 -9.91
N PRO A 29 -28.00 13.43 -8.87
CA PRO A 29 -28.87 14.60 -8.75
C PRO A 29 -28.51 15.66 -9.80
N LEU A 30 -29.52 16.28 -10.39
CA LEU A 30 -29.38 17.45 -11.26
C LEU A 30 -29.76 18.71 -10.47
N GLY A 31 -29.40 19.89 -11.00
CA GLY A 31 -29.78 21.18 -10.38
C GLY A 31 -31.31 21.32 -10.21
N GLU A 32 -32.08 20.79 -11.16
CA GLU A 32 -33.50 20.51 -11.02
C GLU A 32 -33.77 19.05 -11.41
N GLY A 33 -34.33 18.26 -10.49
CA GLY A 33 -34.65 16.84 -10.72
C GLY A 33 -33.46 15.90 -10.57
N ASN A 34 -33.62 14.67 -11.08
CA ASN A 34 -32.61 13.61 -11.03
C ASN A 34 -32.31 13.11 -12.44
N ALA A 35 -31.04 12.81 -12.71
CA ALA A 35 -30.69 12.00 -13.85
C ALA A 35 -31.14 10.56 -13.59
N GLU A 36 -31.70 9.92 -14.62
CA GLU A 36 -32.22 8.58 -14.57
C GLU A 36 -31.47 7.67 -15.54
N THR A 37 -31.43 6.38 -15.23
CA THR A 37 -30.77 5.36 -16.04
C THR A 37 -31.54 4.05 -15.98
N SER A 38 -31.08 3.04 -16.73
CA SER A 38 -31.62 1.69 -16.63
C SER A 38 -30.55 0.68 -17.02
N TYR A 39 -30.56 -0.47 -16.35
CA TYR A 39 -29.65 -1.57 -16.63
C TYR A 39 -29.78 -2.10 -18.07
N MET A 40 -28.94 -1.66 -19.00
CA MET A 40 -29.01 -2.14 -20.40
C MET A 40 -28.47 -3.55 -20.68
N PRO A 41 -27.43 -4.07 -19.98
CA PRO A 41 -26.83 -5.35 -20.36
C PRO A 41 -27.81 -6.53 -20.34
N ASP A 42 -27.63 -7.47 -21.27
CA ASP A 42 -28.38 -8.74 -21.27
C ASP A 42 -27.73 -9.79 -20.36
N ARG A 43 -27.57 -9.43 -19.08
CA ARG A 43 -27.01 -10.29 -18.04
C ARG A 43 -27.97 -10.35 -16.85
N GLY A 44 -27.81 -11.37 -16.02
CA GLY A 44 -28.75 -11.69 -14.94
C GLY A 44 -29.83 -12.70 -15.33
N ILE A 45 -30.65 -13.06 -14.36
CA ILE A 45 -31.71 -14.06 -14.53
C ILE A 45 -32.92 -13.38 -15.17
N ARG A 46 -33.31 -13.82 -16.37
CA ARG A 46 -34.48 -13.25 -17.06
C ARG A 46 -35.77 -13.54 -16.27
N MET A 47 -36.63 -12.54 -16.09
CA MET A 47 -37.86 -12.65 -15.31
C MET A 47 -39.10 -12.93 -16.17
N ASN A 48 -38.97 -13.77 -17.20
CA ASN A 48 -40.01 -14.03 -18.21
C ASN A 48 -40.95 -15.21 -17.91
N SER A 49 -40.78 -15.90 -16.77
CA SER A 49 -41.57 -17.09 -16.42
C SER A 49 -42.13 -16.94 -15.01
N ILE A 50 -43.44 -17.15 -14.86
CA ILE A 50 -44.13 -17.11 -13.55
C ILE A 50 -43.55 -18.15 -12.59
N ILE A 51 -43.24 -19.36 -13.08
CA ILE A 51 -42.62 -20.42 -12.26
C ILE A 51 -41.24 -19.97 -11.76
N ARG A 52 -40.44 -19.35 -12.64
CA ARG A 52 -39.14 -18.81 -12.25
C ARG A 52 -39.27 -17.66 -11.25
N LYS A 53 -40.22 -16.74 -11.47
CA LYS A 53 -40.52 -15.66 -10.52
C LYS A 53 -40.93 -16.22 -9.16
N ALA A 54 -41.78 -17.24 -9.11
CA ALA A 54 -42.22 -17.88 -7.88
C ALA A 54 -41.07 -18.58 -7.14
N ALA A 55 -40.20 -19.30 -7.86
CA ALA A 55 -39.02 -19.93 -7.27
C ALA A 55 -38.03 -18.91 -6.69
N LEU A 56 -37.80 -17.80 -7.40
CA LEU A 56 -36.92 -16.72 -6.95
C LEU A 56 -37.53 -15.93 -5.79
N ALA A 57 -38.85 -15.70 -5.82
CA ALA A 57 -39.58 -15.08 -4.71
C ALA A 57 -39.49 -15.93 -3.43
N TRP A 58 -39.52 -17.26 -3.57
CA TRP A 58 -39.31 -18.17 -2.45
C TRP A 58 -37.86 -18.13 -1.95
N ASP A 59 -36.87 -18.30 -2.84
CA ASP A 59 -35.45 -18.33 -2.51
C ASP A 59 -34.97 -17.02 -1.85
N LEU A 60 -35.45 -15.88 -2.35
CA LEU A 60 -35.10 -14.55 -1.83
C LEU A 60 -36.03 -14.06 -0.72
N GLY A 61 -37.12 -14.79 -0.42
CA GLY A 61 -38.14 -14.37 0.53
C GLY A 61 -38.88 -13.09 0.15
N ASP A 62 -38.92 -12.71 -1.13
CA ASP A 62 -39.57 -11.49 -1.63
C ASP A 62 -40.74 -11.80 -2.58
N GLN A 63 -41.96 -11.70 -2.05
CA GLN A 63 -43.19 -11.90 -2.81
C GLN A 63 -43.39 -10.82 -3.89
N ASN A 64 -42.79 -9.63 -3.75
CA ASN A 64 -42.93 -8.55 -4.73
C ASN A 64 -42.36 -8.93 -6.10
N LEU A 65 -41.36 -9.83 -6.15
CA LEU A 65 -40.85 -10.37 -7.43
C LEU A 65 -41.92 -11.07 -8.27
N LEU A 66 -42.96 -11.60 -7.63
CA LEU A 66 -44.06 -12.30 -8.29
C LEU A 66 -45.21 -11.37 -8.66
N ILE A 67 -45.60 -10.46 -7.74
CA ILE A 67 -46.81 -9.63 -7.87
C ILE A 67 -46.58 -8.24 -8.44
N SER A 68 -45.34 -7.72 -8.41
CA SER A 68 -45.05 -6.35 -8.84
C SER A 68 -45.19 -6.21 -10.36
N GLU A 69 -46.04 -5.27 -10.78
CA GLU A 69 -46.21 -4.90 -12.19
C GLU A 69 -44.94 -4.28 -12.80
N ARG A 70 -44.01 -3.80 -11.95
CA ARG A 70 -42.72 -3.25 -12.39
C ARG A 70 -41.77 -4.30 -12.96
N VAL A 71 -41.96 -5.56 -12.59
CA VAL A 71 -41.13 -6.68 -13.02
C VAL A 71 -41.72 -7.27 -14.32
N THR A 72 -41.19 -6.85 -15.45
CA THR A 72 -41.64 -7.27 -16.78
C THR A 72 -40.89 -8.53 -17.26
N PRO A 73 -41.33 -9.17 -18.36
CA PRO A 73 -40.57 -10.27 -18.96
C PRO A 73 -39.15 -9.87 -19.42
N ASP A 74 -38.91 -8.59 -19.67
CA ASP A 74 -37.61 -8.05 -20.05
C ASP A 74 -36.71 -7.75 -18.84
N SER A 75 -37.25 -7.79 -17.62
CA SER A 75 -36.48 -7.56 -16.41
C SER A 75 -35.41 -8.63 -16.19
N ARG A 76 -34.32 -8.21 -15.55
CA ARG A 76 -33.16 -9.04 -15.19
C ARG A 76 -32.96 -8.97 -13.68
N LEU A 77 -33.09 -10.11 -13.01
CA LEU A 77 -32.72 -10.22 -11.60
C LEU A 77 -31.19 -10.38 -11.51
N LEU A 78 -30.55 -9.43 -10.84
CA LEU A 78 -29.13 -9.44 -10.52
C LEU A 78 -28.99 -9.84 -9.04
N MET A 79 -28.37 -10.99 -8.78
CA MET A 79 -28.15 -11.52 -7.43
C MET A 79 -26.69 -11.92 -7.24
N ARG A 80 -26.27 -12.09 -5.98
CA ARG A 80 -24.86 -12.31 -5.59
C ARG A 80 -23.97 -11.29 -6.30
N ARG A 81 -24.27 -10.02 -6.02
CA ARG A 81 -23.65 -8.86 -6.67
C ARG A 81 -22.33 -8.48 -5.98
N ASN A 82 -22.21 -8.79 -4.69
CA ASN A 82 -20.95 -8.75 -3.96
C ASN A 82 -19.90 -9.61 -4.69
N ILE A 83 -18.82 -8.97 -5.13
CA ILE A 83 -17.79 -9.61 -5.95
C ILE A 83 -17.09 -10.75 -5.22
N THR A 84 -16.82 -10.58 -3.93
CA THR A 84 -16.15 -11.59 -3.09
C THR A 84 -17.04 -12.80 -2.89
N GLU A 85 -18.30 -12.60 -2.52
CA GLU A 85 -19.28 -13.67 -2.39
C GLU A 85 -19.46 -14.43 -3.72
N ARG A 86 -19.62 -13.69 -4.81
CA ARG A 86 -19.85 -14.24 -6.16
C ARG A 86 -18.71 -15.12 -6.64
N VAL A 87 -17.47 -14.64 -6.48
CA VAL A 87 -16.27 -15.37 -6.88
C VAL A 87 -16.10 -16.60 -6.00
N SER A 88 -16.26 -16.46 -4.68
CA SER A 88 -16.15 -17.58 -3.72
C SER A 88 -17.22 -18.66 -3.96
N HIS A 89 -18.40 -18.28 -4.44
CA HIS A 89 -19.46 -19.22 -4.79
C HIS A 89 -19.14 -20.03 -6.06
N VAL A 90 -18.38 -19.46 -7.00
CA VAL A 90 -17.97 -20.17 -8.23
C VAL A 90 -16.72 -21.00 -8.02
N ALA A 91 -15.77 -20.49 -7.24
CA ALA A 91 -14.50 -21.15 -6.94
C ALA A 91 -14.25 -21.17 -5.43
N PRO A 92 -14.94 -22.04 -4.66
CA PRO A 92 -14.79 -22.10 -3.21
C PRO A 92 -13.44 -22.68 -2.74
N TRP A 93 -12.62 -23.16 -3.67
CA TRP A 93 -11.31 -23.77 -3.43
C TRP A 93 -10.15 -22.76 -3.46
N ILE A 94 -10.38 -21.52 -3.91
CA ILE A 94 -9.44 -20.41 -3.78
C ILE A 94 -9.83 -19.51 -2.61
N HIS A 95 -8.83 -18.93 -1.96
CA HIS A 95 -9.00 -17.91 -0.93
C HIS A 95 -8.71 -16.55 -1.55
N LEU A 96 -9.65 -15.63 -1.52
CA LEU A 96 -9.46 -14.30 -2.09
C LEU A 96 -8.58 -13.45 -1.19
N ASP A 97 -7.75 -12.61 -1.81
CA ASP A 97 -7.08 -11.52 -1.12
C ASP A 97 -8.12 -10.52 -0.56
N SER A 98 -7.80 -9.94 0.57
CA SER A 98 -8.68 -9.02 1.30
C SER A 98 -8.84 -7.65 0.66
N ASP A 99 -7.97 -7.25 -0.28
CA ASP A 99 -7.98 -5.93 -0.93
C ASP A 99 -8.29 -6.01 -2.45
N PRO A 100 -9.55 -6.27 -2.85
CA PRO A 100 -9.95 -6.15 -4.24
C PRO A 100 -9.94 -4.68 -4.68
N TYR A 101 -9.55 -4.40 -5.92
CA TYR A 101 -9.45 -3.03 -6.41
C TYR A 101 -10.06 -2.85 -7.80
N ALA A 102 -10.61 -1.66 -8.02
CA ALA A 102 -11.18 -1.27 -9.30
C ALA A 102 -10.12 -0.68 -10.24
N VAL A 103 -10.19 -1.05 -11.52
CA VAL A 103 -9.40 -0.48 -12.60
C VAL A 103 -10.34 -0.05 -13.73
N ILE A 104 -9.94 0.99 -14.46
CA ILE A 104 -10.71 1.45 -15.62
C ILE A 104 -10.02 0.93 -16.87
N LEU A 105 -10.69 0.04 -17.60
CA LEU A 105 -10.23 -0.48 -18.89
C LEU A 105 -11.26 -0.10 -19.96
N ASP A 106 -10.85 0.69 -20.96
CA ASP A 106 -11.71 1.12 -22.08
C ASP A 106 -13.04 1.75 -21.62
N GLY A 107 -12.98 2.56 -20.56
CA GLY A 107 -14.15 3.21 -19.96
C GLY A 107 -15.01 2.30 -19.08
N LYS A 108 -14.64 1.01 -18.93
CA LYS A 108 -15.30 0.03 -18.06
C LYS A 108 -14.61 -0.09 -16.71
N VAL A 109 -15.41 -0.14 -15.65
CA VAL A 109 -14.91 -0.46 -14.31
C VAL A 109 -14.81 -1.97 -14.19
N MET A 110 -13.60 -2.46 -13.95
CA MET A 110 -13.29 -3.86 -13.75
C MET A 110 -12.71 -4.02 -12.35
N TRP A 111 -13.26 -4.95 -11.57
CA TRP A 111 -12.65 -5.37 -10.32
C TRP A 111 -11.54 -6.37 -10.60
N LEU A 112 -10.40 -6.19 -9.95
CA LEU A 112 -9.32 -7.16 -9.93
C LEU A 112 -9.16 -7.72 -8.53
N MET A 113 -9.04 -9.04 -8.44
CA MET A 113 -8.92 -9.75 -7.18
C MET A 113 -7.81 -10.80 -7.31
N SER A 114 -6.81 -10.72 -6.45
CA SER A 114 -5.84 -11.81 -6.33
C SER A 114 -6.43 -12.93 -5.49
N ALA A 115 -6.02 -14.16 -5.77
CA ALA A 115 -6.55 -15.34 -5.11
C ALA A 115 -5.48 -16.41 -4.92
N TYR A 116 -5.62 -17.09 -3.80
CA TYR A 116 -4.64 -18.01 -3.27
C TYR A 116 -5.15 -19.43 -3.26
N THR A 117 -4.30 -20.38 -3.64
CA THR A 117 -4.46 -21.74 -3.16
C THR A 117 -3.79 -21.85 -1.81
N THR A 118 -4.45 -22.51 -0.87
CA THR A 118 -3.92 -22.76 0.46
C THR A 118 -4.03 -24.23 0.82
N ALA A 119 -3.19 -24.68 1.74
CA ALA A 119 -3.34 -25.98 2.39
C ALA A 119 -2.91 -25.92 3.85
N THR A 120 -3.42 -26.84 4.65
CA THR A 120 -3.11 -26.97 6.09
C THR A 120 -2.17 -28.12 6.42
N LYS A 121 -1.94 -29.02 5.44
CA LYS A 121 -1.14 -30.25 5.59
C LYS A 121 -0.20 -30.48 4.42
N PHE A 122 0.31 -29.42 3.82
CA PHE A 122 1.31 -29.54 2.76
C PHE A 122 2.61 -30.15 3.32
N PRO A 123 3.18 -31.20 2.68
CA PRO A 123 4.37 -31.87 3.19
C PRO A 123 5.57 -30.94 3.34
N TYR A 124 6.43 -31.21 4.33
CA TYR A 124 7.68 -30.48 4.58
C TYR A 124 7.51 -28.96 4.76
N SER A 125 6.33 -28.51 5.19
CA SER A 125 6.06 -27.10 5.44
C SER A 125 5.59 -26.86 6.88
N GLN A 126 6.14 -25.81 7.49
CA GLN A 126 5.82 -25.43 8.86
C GLN A 126 4.42 -24.80 8.94
N PRO A 127 3.51 -25.32 9.78
CA PRO A 127 2.25 -24.66 10.06
C PRO A 127 2.44 -23.31 10.74
N ARG A 128 1.62 -22.34 10.36
CA ARG A 128 1.54 -21.02 10.98
C ARG A 128 0.24 -20.88 11.79
N ASP A 129 0.21 -19.92 12.70
CA ASP A 129 -1.04 -19.39 13.28
C ASP A 129 -2.05 -19.08 12.16
N GLY A 130 -3.28 -19.57 12.32
CA GLY A 130 -4.30 -19.58 11.26
C GLY A 130 -4.42 -20.92 10.51
N GLY A 131 -3.57 -21.90 10.82
CA GLY A 131 -3.70 -23.30 10.37
C GLY A 131 -3.21 -23.58 8.95
N VAL A 132 -2.88 -22.54 8.17
CA VAL A 132 -2.30 -22.67 6.83
C VAL A 132 -0.80 -22.96 6.95
N ASN A 133 -0.32 -23.93 6.18
CA ASN A 133 1.10 -24.23 6.03
C ASN A 133 1.56 -24.17 4.56
N TYR A 134 0.70 -23.75 3.64
CA TYR A 134 1.02 -23.54 2.23
C TYR A 134 0.16 -22.44 1.66
N ILE A 135 0.77 -21.54 0.90
CA ILE A 135 0.08 -20.50 0.16
C ILE A 135 0.83 -20.15 -1.13
N ARG A 136 0.09 -19.92 -2.21
CA ARG A 136 0.59 -19.40 -3.49
C ARG A 136 -0.39 -18.39 -4.08
N ASN A 137 0.14 -17.34 -4.71
CA ASN A 137 -0.62 -16.39 -5.52
C ASN A 137 -0.93 -17.02 -6.89
N SER A 138 -1.91 -17.92 -6.91
CA SER A 138 -2.09 -18.84 -8.03
C SER A 138 -3.11 -18.38 -9.06
N VAL A 139 -4.07 -17.55 -8.67
CA VAL A 139 -5.18 -17.15 -9.54
C VAL A 139 -5.41 -15.64 -9.42
N THR A 140 -5.69 -14.99 -10.54
CA THR A 140 -6.21 -13.63 -10.57
C THR A 140 -7.59 -13.65 -11.20
N VAL A 141 -8.54 -12.96 -10.57
CA VAL A 141 -9.93 -12.90 -11.00
C VAL A 141 -10.28 -11.48 -11.41
N THR A 142 -10.95 -11.33 -12.55
CA THR A 142 -11.52 -10.05 -12.97
C THR A 142 -13.04 -10.13 -12.96
N VAL A 143 -13.72 -9.11 -12.44
CA VAL A 143 -15.18 -9.00 -12.47
C VAL A 143 -15.58 -7.68 -13.12
N ASP A 144 -16.36 -7.75 -14.19
CA ASP A 144 -16.92 -6.55 -14.82
C ASP A 144 -17.99 -5.95 -13.89
N ALA A 145 -17.82 -4.69 -13.47
CA ALA A 145 -18.68 -4.06 -12.47
C ALA A 145 -20.10 -3.82 -12.96
N GLN A 146 -20.35 -3.84 -14.27
CA GLN A 146 -21.67 -3.65 -14.83
C GLN A 146 -22.39 -4.98 -15.04
N THR A 147 -21.70 -5.98 -15.58
CA THR A 147 -22.30 -7.26 -15.98
C THR A 147 -22.18 -8.37 -14.93
N GLY A 148 -21.17 -8.28 -14.04
CA GLY A 148 -20.81 -9.35 -13.12
C GLY A 148 -20.15 -10.55 -13.81
N ASP A 149 -19.72 -10.39 -15.06
CA ASP A 149 -18.98 -11.40 -15.80
C ASP A 149 -17.60 -11.59 -15.15
N MET A 150 -17.28 -12.84 -14.80
CA MET A 150 -16.03 -13.20 -14.14
C MET A 150 -15.09 -13.91 -15.11
N ARG A 151 -13.80 -13.59 -15.03
CA ARG A 151 -12.73 -14.35 -15.70
C ARG A 151 -11.67 -14.71 -14.69
N PHE A 152 -11.25 -15.97 -14.70
CA PHE A 152 -10.24 -16.51 -13.81
C PHE A 152 -8.99 -16.81 -14.63
N TYR A 153 -7.86 -16.28 -14.21
CA TYR A 153 -6.57 -16.42 -14.87
C TYR A 153 -5.62 -17.18 -13.95
N LEU A 154 -5.03 -18.25 -14.45
CA LEU A 154 -3.99 -19.02 -13.78
C LEU A 154 -2.69 -18.21 -13.83
N GLN A 155 -2.31 -17.66 -12.68
CA GLN A 155 -1.14 -16.81 -12.50
C GLN A 155 0.13 -17.63 -12.28
N ASP A 156 0.08 -18.63 -11.40
CA ASP A 156 1.19 -19.54 -11.15
C ASP A 156 0.86 -20.95 -11.67
N PRO A 157 1.26 -21.30 -12.90
CA PRO A 157 1.03 -22.64 -13.45
C PRO A 157 1.91 -23.71 -12.78
N ASN A 158 2.92 -23.33 -11.99
CA ASN A 158 3.78 -24.26 -11.27
C ASN A 158 3.22 -24.63 -9.88
N ASP A 159 2.19 -23.94 -9.41
CA ASP A 159 1.48 -24.34 -8.19
C ASP A 159 0.78 -25.69 -8.42
N PRO A 160 1.16 -26.77 -7.71
CA PRO A 160 0.55 -28.09 -7.87
C PRO A 160 -0.96 -28.11 -7.55
N ILE A 161 -1.45 -27.25 -6.65
CA ILE A 161 -2.87 -27.20 -6.27
C ILE A 161 -3.66 -26.54 -7.41
N ALA A 162 -3.28 -25.34 -7.85
CA ALA A 162 -3.96 -24.68 -8.96
C ALA A 162 -3.83 -25.45 -10.27
N ALA A 163 -2.67 -26.04 -10.56
CA ALA A 163 -2.49 -26.89 -11.74
C ALA A 163 -3.42 -28.11 -11.74
N THR A 164 -3.72 -28.67 -10.56
CA THR A 164 -4.70 -29.75 -10.44
C THR A 164 -6.11 -29.26 -10.73
N TRP A 165 -6.52 -28.13 -10.16
CA TRP A 165 -7.83 -27.53 -10.44
C TRP A 165 -7.99 -27.09 -11.90
N ALA A 166 -6.93 -26.63 -12.54
CA ALA A 166 -6.92 -26.30 -13.98
C ALA A 166 -7.22 -27.53 -14.85
N LYS A 167 -6.79 -28.72 -14.45
CA LYS A 167 -7.13 -29.98 -15.13
C LYS A 167 -8.58 -30.40 -14.91
N VAL A 168 -9.12 -30.16 -13.71
CA VAL A 168 -10.52 -30.48 -13.36
C VAL A 168 -11.50 -29.53 -14.07
N PHE A 169 -11.15 -28.25 -14.16
CA PHE A 169 -11.98 -27.20 -14.76
C PHE A 169 -11.26 -26.45 -15.89
N PRO A 170 -10.99 -27.11 -17.03
CA PRO A 170 -10.17 -26.55 -18.12
C PRO A 170 -10.79 -25.32 -18.79
N THR A 171 -12.11 -25.13 -18.67
CA THR A 171 -12.81 -23.95 -19.21
C THR A 171 -12.90 -22.78 -18.24
N LEU A 172 -12.64 -23.02 -16.95
CA LEU A 172 -12.74 -22.00 -15.91
C LEU A 172 -11.45 -21.17 -15.84
N LEU A 173 -10.30 -21.85 -15.71
CA LEU A 173 -8.99 -21.22 -15.57
C LEU A 173 -8.34 -21.01 -16.94
N ARG A 174 -8.07 -19.75 -17.26
CA ARG A 174 -7.39 -19.33 -18.49
C ARG A 174 -5.92 -19.06 -18.22
N PRO A 175 -5.02 -19.23 -19.19
CA PRO A 175 -3.66 -18.73 -19.06
C PRO A 175 -3.62 -17.23 -18.78
N LEU A 176 -2.69 -16.76 -17.94
CA LEU A 176 -2.49 -15.33 -17.67
C LEU A 176 -2.21 -14.52 -18.94
N SER A 177 -1.62 -15.14 -19.97
CA SER A 177 -1.38 -14.52 -21.27
C SER A 177 -2.66 -14.12 -22.03
N GLU A 178 -3.81 -14.71 -21.71
CA GLU A 178 -5.11 -14.28 -22.25
C GLU A 178 -5.65 -12.99 -21.59
N MET A 179 -5.04 -12.55 -20.49
CA MET A 179 -5.44 -11.32 -19.82
C MET A 179 -5.07 -10.10 -20.71
N PRO A 180 -6.02 -9.19 -20.99
CA PRO A 180 -5.75 -8.00 -21.78
C PRO A 180 -4.54 -7.22 -21.26
N THR A 181 -3.71 -6.68 -22.16
CA THR A 181 -2.46 -6.00 -21.78
C THR A 181 -2.69 -4.86 -20.79
N GLY A 182 -3.66 -3.98 -21.04
CA GLY A 182 -3.99 -2.89 -20.10
C GLY A 182 -4.47 -3.39 -18.72
N MET A 183 -5.03 -4.60 -18.64
CA MET A 183 -5.38 -5.22 -17.36
C MET A 183 -4.13 -5.76 -16.64
N ARG A 184 -3.21 -6.40 -17.38
CA ARG A 184 -1.94 -6.90 -16.84
C ARG A 184 -1.07 -5.77 -16.28
N GLU A 185 -1.08 -4.60 -16.91
CA GLU A 185 -0.36 -3.40 -16.43
C GLU A 185 -0.90 -2.86 -15.09
N HIS A 186 -2.11 -3.26 -14.69
CA HIS A 186 -2.69 -2.91 -13.41
C HIS A 186 -2.56 -3.99 -12.34
N LEU A 187 -1.83 -5.08 -12.60
CA LEU A 187 -1.55 -6.09 -11.59
C LEU A 187 -0.76 -5.48 -10.44
N ARG A 188 -1.12 -5.86 -9.21
CA ARG A 188 -0.43 -5.44 -7.99
C ARG A 188 0.09 -6.68 -7.26
N TYR A 189 1.23 -6.55 -6.60
CA TYR A 189 1.69 -7.61 -5.71
C TYR A 189 0.69 -7.77 -4.55
N PRO A 190 0.10 -8.95 -4.30
CA PRO A 190 -1.02 -9.06 -3.37
C PRO A 190 -0.64 -8.82 -1.90
N LEU A 191 -1.53 -8.18 -1.15
CA LEU A 191 -1.24 -7.68 0.20
C LEU A 191 -1.11 -8.82 1.23
N ASP A 192 -2.04 -9.78 1.25
CA ASP A 192 -2.10 -10.79 2.32
C ASP A 192 -0.94 -11.77 2.25
N ILE A 193 -0.58 -12.24 1.05
CA ILE A 193 0.60 -13.10 0.88
C ILE A 193 1.88 -12.34 1.22
N PHE A 194 1.97 -11.05 0.89
CA PHE A 194 3.12 -10.22 1.25
C PHE A 194 3.24 -10.02 2.77
N LYS A 195 2.12 -9.81 3.48
CA LYS A 195 2.07 -9.78 4.94
C LYS A 195 2.59 -11.10 5.53
N MET A 196 2.12 -12.25 5.02
CA MET A 196 2.58 -13.58 5.46
C MET A 196 4.06 -13.83 5.18
N GLN A 197 4.55 -13.46 3.99
CA GLN A 197 5.96 -13.58 3.62
C GLN A 197 6.83 -12.67 4.50
N SER A 198 6.42 -11.43 4.73
CA SER A 198 7.11 -10.48 5.60
C SER A 198 7.22 -11.02 7.02
N GLN A 199 6.12 -11.52 7.58
CA GLN A 199 6.11 -12.14 8.92
C GLN A 199 6.98 -13.39 9.00
N THR A 200 7.04 -14.19 7.93
CA THR A 200 7.93 -15.37 7.86
C THR A 200 9.39 -14.94 7.78
N TYR A 201 9.68 -13.90 7.01
CA TYR A 201 11.02 -13.37 6.80
C TYR A 201 11.65 -12.78 8.08
N LEU A 202 10.83 -12.33 9.05
CA LEU A 202 11.32 -11.86 10.36
C LEU A 202 12.30 -12.84 11.05
N ARG A 203 12.10 -14.14 10.84
CA ARG A 203 12.97 -15.21 11.37
C ARG A 203 13.84 -15.86 10.30
N TYR A 204 13.27 -16.14 9.13
CA TYR A 204 13.92 -16.93 8.09
C TYR A 204 14.91 -16.15 7.22
N HIS A 205 15.11 -14.86 7.49
CA HIS A 205 16.22 -14.09 6.92
C HIS A 205 17.59 -14.56 7.47
N ILE A 206 17.60 -15.24 8.62
CA ILE A 206 18.77 -15.84 9.29
C ILE A 206 19.07 -17.19 8.64
N THR A 207 20.22 -17.29 7.99
CA THR A 207 20.64 -18.51 7.29
C THR A 207 21.61 -19.38 8.10
N ASP A 208 22.29 -18.81 9.10
CA ASP A 208 23.16 -19.56 10.01
C ASP A 208 22.30 -20.38 11.01
N PRO A 209 22.45 -21.72 11.05
CA PRO A 209 21.63 -22.58 11.91
C PRO A 209 21.82 -22.31 13.42
N ASN A 210 23.03 -21.95 13.86
CA ASN A 210 23.30 -21.70 15.27
C ASN A 210 22.63 -20.39 15.71
N VAL A 211 22.74 -19.34 14.90
CA VAL A 211 22.08 -18.06 15.15
C VAL A 211 20.56 -18.22 15.10
N LEU A 212 20.04 -18.97 14.13
CA LEU A 212 18.61 -19.25 14.00
C LEU A 212 18.04 -20.03 15.21
N PHE A 213 18.84 -20.94 15.78
CA PHE A 213 18.47 -21.70 16.97
C PHE A 213 18.43 -20.83 18.23
N ILE A 214 19.42 -19.93 18.39
CA ILE A 214 19.48 -18.98 19.51
C ILE A 214 18.34 -17.96 19.43
N GLY A 215 18.02 -17.46 18.23
CA GLY A 215 16.88 -16.58 17.97
C GLY A 215 17.08 -15.12 18.39
N GLU A 216 18.30 -14.69 18.71
CA GLU A 216 18.62 -13.32 19.15
C GLU A 216 18.49 -12.29 18.01
N ASP A 217 18.78 -12.68 16.76
CA ASP A 217 18.75 -11.78 15.59
C ASP A 217 17.38 -11.69 14.90
N ALA A 218 16.31 -12.20 15.54
CA ALA A 218 14.97 -12.10 14.98
C ALA A 218 14.49 -10.63 14.88
N TRP A 219 13.86 -10.30 13.76
CA TRP A 219 13.27 -8.99 13.51
C TRP A 219 11.82 -8.92 13.99
N ASN A 220 11.30 -7.70 14.02
CA ASN A 220 9.93 -7.34 14.28
C ASN A 220 9.40 -6.43 13.16
N ILE A 221 8.07 -6.37 13.08
CA ILE A 221 7.36 -5.32 12.36
C ILE A 221 7.42 -4.06 13.24
N PRO A 222 7.89 -2.90 12.73
CA PRO A 222 7.87 -1.65 13.47
C PRO A 222 6.43 -1.21 13.78
N THR A 223 6.28 -0.36 14.79
CA THR A 223 5.03 0.33 15.07
C THR A 223 5.03 1.74 14.49
N GLU A 224 3.84 2.25 14.19
CA GLU A 224 3.55 3.62 13.76
C GLU A 224 2.35 4.17 14.55
N ARG A 225 2.07 5.47 14.39
CA ARG A 225 0.91 6.10 15.00
C ARG A 225 -0.14 6.39 13.93
N PHE A 226 -1.23 5.64 13.96
CA PHE A 226 -2.39 5.90 13.11
C PHE A 226 -3.52 6.50 13.95
N ARG A 227 -3.99 7.68 13.55
CA ARG A 227 -4.86 8.51 14.41
C ARG A 227 -4.19 8.74 15.78
N ASP A 228 -4.77 8.17 16.83
CA ASP A 228 -4.31 8.27 18.22
C ASP A 228 -3.83 6.92 18.79
N GLN A 229 -3.69 5.90 17.94
CA GLN A 229 -3.33 4.54 18.36
C GLN A 229 -1.99 4.13 17.79
N GLU A 230 -1.20 3.44 18.61
CA GLU A 230 -0.01 2.74 18.14
C GLU A 230 -0.44 1.42 17.48
N GLN A 231 -0.02 1.20 16.25
CA GLN A 231 -0.31 -0.01 15.48
C GLN A 231 0.95 -0.53 14.78
N PRO A 232 1.04 -1.83 14.45
CA PRO A 232 2.07 -2.32 13.55
C PRO A 232 1.94 -1.64 12.18
N VAL A 233 3.08 -1.28 11.58
CA VAL A 233 3.11 -0.78 10.20
C VAL A 233 2.51 -1.82 9.27
N GLU A 234 1.58 -1.40 8.43
CA GLU A 234 1.07 -2.22 7.34
C GLU A 234 1.90 -2.01 6.06
N PRO A 235 2.03 -3.00 5.16
CA PRO A 235 2.64 -2.79 3.86
C PRO A 235 1.90 -1.74 3.03
N TYR A 236 2.63 -0.90 2.31
CA TYR A 236 2.06 0.16 1.47
C TYR A 236 2.70 0.20 0.09
N TYR A 237 1.89 0.57 -0.90
CA TYR A 237 2.33 0.70 -2.28
C TYR A 237 2.96 2.06 -2.55
N VAL A 238 4.04 2.04 -3.33
CA VAL A 238 4.79 3.24 -3.72
C VAL A 238 5.30 3.09 -5.15
N VAL A 239 5.39 4.21 -5.85
CA VAL A 239 6.04 4.30 -7.16
C VAL A 239 7.45 4.83 -6.94
N MET A 240 8.47 4.02 -7.22
CA MET A 240 9.87 4.40 -7.01
C MET A 240 10.83 3.62 -7.91
N SER A 241 12.05 4.13 -8.09
CA SER A 241 13.15 3.32 -8.60
C SER A 241 13.79 2.56 -7.45
N LEU A 242 13.75 1.24 -7.50
CA LEU A 242 14.41 0.38 -6.51
C LEU A 242 15.94 0.58 -6.55
N PRO A 243 16.66 0.53 -5.43
CA PRO A 243 18.12 0.64 -5.46
C PRO A 243 18.78 -0.64 -6.00
N ARG A 244 19.84 -0.49 -6.81
CA ARG A 244 20.74 -1.56 -7.23
C ARG A 244 21.72 -1.94 -6.10
N GLU A 245 22.46 -3.02 -6.29
CA GLU A 245 23.53 -3.46 -5.38
C GLU A 245 24.64 -2.43 -5.18
N ASP A 246 24.82 -1.48 -6.12
CA ASP A 246 25.78 -0.37 -6.00
C ASP A 246 25.15 0.92 -5.44
N GLY A 247 23.90 0.85 -4.95
CA GLY A 247 23.15 1.99 -4.40
C GLY A 247 22.64 2.99 -5.43
N LYS A 248 22.80 2.73 -6.74
CA LYS A 248 22.23 3.56 -7.81
C LYS A 248 20.79 3.14 -8.08
N PRO A 249 19.92 4.03 -8.56
CA PRO A 249 18.58 3.64 -8.98
C PRO A 249 18.63 2.57 -10.07
N GLU A 250 17.84 1.51 -9.91
CA GLU A 250 17.58 0.49 -10.90
C GLU A 250 16.61 1.06 -11.93
N GLY A 251 17.14 1.39 -13.10
CA GLY A 251 16.32 1.64 -14.29
C GLY A 251 15.16 2.61 -14.10
N LYS A 252 13.97 2.18 -14.54
CA LYS A 252 12.73 2.96 -14.56
C LYS A 252 12.03 2.91 -13.20
N SER A 253 11.14 3.85 -12.94
CA SER A 253 10.27 3.78 -11.77
C SER A 253 9.35 2.56 -11.85
N GLU A 254 9.13 1.89 -10.74
CA GLU A 254 8.30 0.70 -10.61
C GLU A 254 7.23 0.91 -9.52
N PHE A 255 6.08 0.26 -9.68
CA PHE A 255 5.06 0.12 -8.64
C PHE A 255 5.39 -1.07 -7.73
N VAL A 256 5.67 -0.79 -6.47
CA VAL A 256 6.16 -1.78 -5.50
C VAL A 256 5.40 -1.69 -4.18
N LEU A 257 5.19 -2.84 -3.56
CA LEU A 257 4.66 -2.96 -2.19
C LEU A 257 5.84 -3.07 -1.23
N ILE A 258 5.90 -2.22 -0.20
CA ILE A 258 7.06 -2.19 0.70
C ILE A 258 6.70 -2.40 2.17
N MET A 259 7.65 -2.98 2.92
CA MET A 259 7.53 -3.23 4.36
C MET A 259 8.88 -3.05 5.07
N PRO A 260 9.02 -2.11 6.02
CA PRO A 260 10.22 -1.98 6.84
C PRO A 260 10.26 -2.99 8.00
N PHE A 261 11.48 -3.25 8.52
CA PHE A 261 11.73 -4.14 9.65
C PHE A 261 12.68 -3.51 10.68
N THR A 262 12.43 -3.79 11.95
CA THR A 262 13.28 -3.39 13.08
C THR A 262 13.75 -4.63 13.86
N PRO A 263 14.84 -4.57 14.63
CA PRO A 263 15.20 -5.64 15.57
C PRO A 263 14.19 -5.73 16.71
N ARG A 264 14.09 -6.89 17.38
CA ARG A 264 13.17 -7.10 18.51
C ARG A 264 13.29 -6.10 19.66
N GLN A 265 14.50 -5.61 19.91
CA GLN A 265 14.82 -4.78 21.08
C GLN A 265 15.21 -3.34 20.71
N ARG A 266 15.13 -2.97 19.43
CA ARG A 266 15.54 -1.65 18.94
C ARG A 266 14.51 -1.12 17.96
N GLN A 267 14.36 0.21 17.92
CA GLN A 267 13.40 0.87 17.04
C GLN A 267 14.02 1.35 15.73
N ASN A 268 15.33 1.14 15.52
CA ASN A 268 16.00 1.52 14.28
C ASN A 268 15.66 0.51 13.16
N THR A 269 15.39 1.00 11.96
CA THR A 269 15.16 0.13 10.80
C THR A 269 16.46 -0.57 10.42
N VAL A 270 16.39 -1.89 10.22
CA VAL A 270 17.54 -2.73 9.79
C VAL A 270 17.37 -3.33 8.42
N ALA A 271 16.15 -3.39 7.92
CA ALA A 271 15.86 -3.88 6.59
C ALA A 271 14.49 -3.41 6.10
N TRP A 272 14.24 -3.62 4.82
CA TRP A 272 12.90 -3.56 4.25
C TRP A 272 12.76 -4.58 3.12
N LEU A 273 11.53 -4.97 2.83
CA LEU A 273 11.15 -5.88 1.74
C LEU A 273 10.36 -5.11 0.69
N ALA A 274 10.59 -5.42 -0.58
CA ALA A 274 9.80 -4.98 -1.72
C ALA A 274 9.17 -6.18 -2.45
N GLY A 275 7.88 -6.09 -2.77
CA GLY A 275 7.18 -6.91 -3.74
C GLY A 275 6.92 -6.12 -5.02
N ARG A 276 7.41 -6.62 -6.15
CA ARG A 276 7.35 -5.94 -7.46
C ARG A 276 6.04 -6.24 -8.18
N SER A 277 5.42 -5.21 -8.74
CA SER A 277 4.14 -5.32 -9.44
C SER A 277 4.23 -5.18 -10.97
N ASP A 278 5.39 -4.82 -11.51
CA ASP A 278 5.47 -4.38 -12.91
C ASP A 278 6.07 -5.43 -13.85
N GLY A 279 5.37 -5.68 -14.96
CA GLY A 279 5.87 -6.41 -16.13
C GLY A 279 6.45 -7.79 -15.81
N ASP A 280 7.60 -8.09 -16.42
CA ASP A 280 8.29 -9.39 -16.26
C ASP A 280 8.84 -9.62 -14.84
N LEU A 281 8.83 -8.57 -14.02
CA LEU A 281 9.33 -8.59 -12.64
C LEU A 281 8.21 -8.82 -11.63
N TYR A 282 6.96 -8.82 -12.09
CA TYR A 282 5.78 -9.11 -11.27
C TYR A 282 5.98 -10.39 -10.45
N GLY A 283 5.65 -10.33 -9.16
CA GLY A 283 5.80 -11.48 -8.26
C GLY A 283 7.21 -11.63 -7.67
N GLY A 284 8.18 -10.83 -8.10
CA GLY A 284 9.52 -10.78 -7.54
C GLY A 284 9.54 -10.12 -6.16
N LEU A 285 10.23 -10.74 -5.20
CA LEU A 285 10.53 -10.16 -3.90
C LEU A 285 12.00 -9.76 -3.82
N ARG A 286 12.27 -8.63 -3.17
CA ARG A 286 13.64 -8.20 -2.89
C ARG A 286 13.75 -7.59 -1.51
N ALA A 287 14.69 -8.11 -0.71
CA ALA A 287 14.99 -7.58 0.60
C ALA A 287 16.26 -6.73 0.56
N TYR A 288 16.22 -5.60 1.26
CA TYR A 288 17.35 -4.69 1.42
C TYR A 288 17.71 -4.66 2.89
N ARG A 289 18.97 -4.96 3.22
CA ARG A 289 19.47 -4.99 4.59
C ARG A 289 20.47 -3.85 4.79
N PHE A 290 20.40 -3.19 5.93
CA PHE A 290 21.38 -2.19 6.32
C PHE A 290 22.53 -2.86 7.09
N PRO A 291 23.76 -2.37 6.92
CA PRO A 291 24.87 -2.77 7.78
C PRO A 291 24.52 -2.51 9.25
N THR A 292 24.96 -3.39 10.15
CA THR A 292 24.66 -3.31 11.60
C THR A 292 25.15 -2.01 12.25
N GLU A 293 26.13 -1.35 11.63
CA GLU A 293 26.71 -0.09 12.08
C GLU A 293 25.88 1.14 11.66
N THR A 294 24.91 0.98 10.75
CA THR A 294 24.07 2.07 10.24
C THR A 294 22.86 2.28 11.14
N LEU A 295 22.70 3.50 11.66
CA LEU A 295 21.54 3.87 12.48
C LEU A 295 20.51 4.60 11.61
N VAL A 296 19.63 3.81 10.99
CA VAL A 296 18.46 4.33 10.26
C VAL A 296 17.30 4.45 11.25
N PHE A 297 16.75 5.65 11.43
CA PHE A 297 15.58 5.82 12.29
C PHE A 297 14.41 4.99 11.75
N GLY A 298 13.72 4.28 12.64
CA GLY A 298 12.50 3.58 12.29
C GLY A 298 11.24 4.42 12.43
N PRO A 299 10.09 3.91 11.92
CA PRO A 299 8.81 4.60 11.94
C PRO A 299 8.45 5.19 13.32
N ALA A 300 8.43 4.37 14.38
CA ALA A 300 8.14 4.84 15.74
C ALA A 300 9.07 5.96 16.25
N GLN A 301 10.34 6.01 15.82
CA GLN A 301 11.24 7.08 16.21
C GLN A 301 10.93 8.38 15.46
N ILE A 302 10.58 8.29 14.18
CA ILE A 302 10.16 9.46 13.40
C ILE A 302 8.84 10.02 13.94
N GLU A 303 7.88 9.15 14.28
CA GLU A 303 6.64 9.52 14.97
C GLU A 303 6.91 10.34 16.24
N ALA A 304 7.76 9.83 17.12
CA ALA A 304 8.13 10.51 18.36
C ALA A 304 8.77 11.89 18.09
N ARG A 305 9.53 12.05 16.99
CA ARG A 305 10.13 13.33 16.63
C ARG A 305 9.13 14.31 16.03
N ILE A 306 8.16 13.82 15.27
CA ILE A 306 7.05 14.64 14.76
C ILE A 306 6.26 15.18 15.96
N ASP A 307 5.95 14.34 16.94
CA ASP A 307 5.24 14.73 18.17
C ASP A 307 6.04 15.72 19.03
N GLN A 308 7.37 15.61 19.03
CA GLN A 308 8.26 16.52 19.77
C GLN A 308 8.50 17.86 19.05
N ASN A 309 8.14 18.01 17.78
CA ASN A 309 8.33 19.26 17.05
C ASN A 309 7.35 20.33 17.57
N PRO A 310 7.81 21.45 18.15
CA PRO A 310 6.92 22.42 18.79
C PRO A 310 5.89 23.04 17.84
N GLY A 311 6.30 23.34 16.59
CA GLY A 311 5.41 23.93 15.60
C GLY A 311 4.32 22.96 15.15
N ILE A 312 4.67 21.68 14.98
CA ILE A 312 3.71 20.63 14.62
C ILE A 312 2.78 20.35 15.81
N SER A 313 3.34 20.05 16.99
CA SER A 313 2.54 19.75 18.19
C SER A 313 1.55 20.86 18.54
N ALA A 314 1.96 22.13 18.45
CA ALA A 314 1.07 23.26 18.69
C ALA A 314 -0.07 23.30 17.67
N GLN A 315 0.24 23.10 16.39
CA GLN A 315 -0.74 23.14 15.32
C GLN A 315 -1.74 21.98 15.39
N LEU A 316 -1.28 20.76 15.64
CA LEU A 316 -2.14 19.58 15.83
C LEU A 316 -3.06 19.76 17.04
N THR A 317 -2.52 20.28 18.15
CA THR A 317 -3.33 20.58 19.35
C THR A 317 -4.41 21.61 19.06
N LEU A 318 -4.12 22.65 18.27
CA LEU A 318 -5.12 23.66 17.89
C LEU A 318 -6.23 23.09 17.00
N TRP A 319 -5.88 22.18 16.08
CA TRP A 319 -6.86 21.55 15.19
C TRP A 319 -7.71 20.49 15.88
N ASN A 320 -7.17 19.87 16.93
CA ASN A 320 -7.88 18.89 17.73
C ASN A 320 -8.70 19.55 18.85
N GLN A 321 -9.36 20.67 18.54
CA GLN A 321 -10.21 21.46 19.44
C GLN A 321 -11.54 21.80 18.75
N SER A 322 -12.56 22.11 19.56
CA SER A 322 -13.78 22.78 19.12
C SER A 322 -14.57 22.06 18.01
N GLY A 323 -14.81 20.75 18.17
CA GLY A 323 -15.66 19.98 17.25
C GLY A 323 -14.95 19.49 15.98
N SER A 324 -13.62 19.50 15.97
CA SER A 324 -12.76 18.99 14.90
C SER A 324 -11.82 17.93 15.47
N GLN A 325 -11.62 16.86 14.71
CA GLN A 325 -10.67 15.79 15.01
C GLN A 325 -9.55 15.75 13.98
N VAL A 326 -8.32 15.67 14.45
CA VAL A 326 -7.14 15.39 13.62
C VAL A 326 -7.07 13.89 13.34
N ILE A 327 -6.89 13.53 12.07
CA ILE A 327 -6.63 12.16 11.63
C ILE A 327 -5.23 12.13 11.03
N ARG A 328 -4.32 11.45 11.72
CA ARG A 328 -2.99 11.10 11.23
C ARG A 328 -3.10 9.87 10.32
N GLY A 329 -2.63 9.98 9.09
CA GLY A 329 -2.55 8.85 8.15
C GLY A 329 -1.35 7.96 8.43
N ASN A 330 -1.16 6.95 7.59
CA ASN A 330 -0.04 6.02 7.72
C ASN A 330 1.30 6.72 7.40
N LEU A 331 2.37 6.32 8.10
CA LEU A 331 3.70 6.86 7.89
C LEU A 331 4.44 6.07 6.80
N LEU A 332 4.64 6.70 5.65
CA LEU A 332 5.33 6.06 4.52
C LEU A 332 6.85 6.28 4.64
N MET A 333 7.61 5.21 4.82
CA MET A 333 9.08 5.20 4.79
C MET A 333 9.57 4.88 3.36
N ILE A 334 9.92 5.91 2.60
CA ILE A 334 10.27 5.81 1.19
C ILE A 334 11.80 5.85 1.03
N PRO A 335 12.46 4.78 0.57
CA PRO A 335 13.88 4.82 0.22
C PRO A 335 14.14 5.78 -0.94
N VAL A 336 15.10 6.70 -0.78
CA VAL A 336 15.51 7.68 -1.80
C VAL A 336 17.04 7.76 -1.85
N GLY A 337 17.64 7.14 -2.88
CA GLY A 337 19.10 7.06 -3.01
C GLY A 337 19.73 6.30 -1.84
N SER A 338 20.59 6.95 -1.06
CA SER A 338 21.19 6.41 0.17
C SER A 338 20.38 6.72 1.44
N SER A 339 19.30 7.50 1.35
CA SER A 339 18.55 8.01 2.50
C SER A 339 17.07 7.60 2.47
N PHE A 340 16.30 8.04 3.47
CA PHE A 340 14.87 7.76 3.59
C PHE A 340 14.07 9.05 3.72
N LEU A 341 12.98 9.12 2.99
CA LEU A 341 11.97 10.15 3.12
C LEU A 341 10.76 9.56 3.82
N PHE A 342 10.42 10.10 4.98
CA PHE A 342 9.21 9.75 5.69
C PHE A 342 8.12 10.74 5.32
N VAL A 343 6.93 10.26 4.97
CA VAL A 343 5.81 11.10 4.55
C VAL A 343 4.55 10.68 5.31
N GLU A 344 3.91 11.63 5.98
CA GLU A 344 2.69 11.39 6.75
C GLU A 344 1.62 12.44 6.38
N PRO A 345 0.47 12.03 5.82
CA PRO A 345 -0.63 12.94 5.55
C PRO A 345 -1.45 13.23 6.82
N ILE A 346 -1.83 14.49 7.02
CA ILE A 346 -2.67 14.95 8.13
C ILE A 346 -4.01 15.42 7.59
N TYR A 347 -5.08 14.80 8.07
CA TYR A 347 -6.45 15.12 7.70
C TYR A 347 -7.20 15.78 8.86
N LEU A 348 -8.16 16.65 8.54
CA LEU A 348 -9.14 17.16 9.50
C LEU A 348 -10.53 16.61 9.18
N GLN A 349 -11.26 16.25 10.23
CA GLN A 349 -12.64 15.81 10.14
C GLN A 349 -13.47 16.59 11.17
N ALA A 350 -14.59 17.18 10.73
CA ALA A 350 -15.53 17.79 11.66
C ALA A 350 -16.39 16.71 12.33
N GLU A 351 -16.75 16.88 13.61
CA GLU A 351 -17.58 15.89 14.34
C GLU A 351 -18.91 15.59 13.64
N ASN A 352 -19.50 16.61 13.02
CA ASN A 352 -20.79 16.50 12.32
C ASN A 352 -20.67 16.11 10.82
N SER A 353 -19.45 16.04 10.26
CA SER A 353 -19.22 15.70 8.86
C SER A 353 -18.21 14.56 8.73
N ARG A 354 -18.62 13.47 8.08
CA ARG A 354 -17.80 12.26 8.00
C ARG A 354 -16.76 12.27 6.88
N LEU A 355 -16.55 13.37 6.15
CA LEU A 355 -15.49 13.45 5.14
C LEU A 355 -14.22 14.08 5.72
N PRO A 356 -13.10 13.33 5.85
CA PRO A 356 -11.80 13.91 6.17
C PRO A 356 -11.24 14.70 4.98
N GLU A 357 -10.62 15.85 5.26
CA GLU A 357 -9.93 16.68 4.27
C GLU A 357 -8.42 16.69 4.55
N LEU A 358 -7.60 16.44 3.53
CA LEU A 358 -6.14 16.55 3.65
C LEU A 358 -5.75 18.02 3.82
N VAL A 359 -5.19 18.37 4.98
CA VAL A 359 -4.81 19.76 5.28
C VAL A 359 -3.32 20.00 5.26
N ARG A 360 -2.51 18.98 5.58
CA ARG A 360 -1.04 19.08 5.63
C ARG A 360 -0.39 17.75 5.29
N ILE A 361 0.87 17.83 4.93
CA ILE A 361 1.77 16.71 4.76
C ILE A 361 3.01 16.99 5.62
N VAL A 362 3.31 16.06 6.52
CA VAL A 362 4.56 16.02 7.27
C VAL A 362 5.58 15.25 6.45
N VAL A 363 6.78 15.80 6.33
CA VAL A 363 7.91 15.14 5.69
C VAL A 363 9.10 15.16 6.65
N ALA A 364 9.75 14.02 6.82
CA ALA A 364 10.92 13.88 7.68
C ALA A 364 12.08 13.17 6.97
N ASN A 365 13.30 13.63 7.27
CA ASN A 365 14.55 12.95 6.96
C ASN A 365 15.48 13.10 8.16
N GLY A 366 15.59 12.02 8.94
CA GLY A 366 16.33 12.04 10.19
C GLY A 366 15.75 13.03 11.19
N ASN A 367 16.53 14.08 11.51
CA ASN A 367 16.11 15.14 12.43
C ASN A 367 15.45 16.33 11.74
N ASN A 368 15.51 16.40 10.41
CA ASN A 368 14.85 17.47 9.66
C ASN A 368 13.39 17.07 9.46
N ILE A 369 12.47 17.90 9.93
CA ILE A 369 11.03 17.65 9.86
C ILE A 369 10.35 18.94 9.41
N ALA A 370 9.45 18.82 8.43
CA ALA A 370 8.66 19.91 7.92
C ALA A 370 7.19 19.49 7.83
N MET A 371 6.25 20.43 8.04
CA MET A 371 4.82 20.19 7.84
C MET A 371 4.22 21.34 7.04
N GLU A 372 3.78 21.06 5.82
CA GLU A 372 3.29 22.07 4.88
C GLU A 372 2.01 21.61 4.17
N LYS A 373 1.37 22.48 3.39
CA LYS A 373 0.10 22.18 2.70
C LYS A 373 0.25 21.15 1.59
N THR A 374 1.43 21.09 0.99
CA THR A 374 1.72 20.18 -0.13
C THR A 374 3.03 19.44 0.10
N LEU A 375 3.16 18.27 -0.52
CA LEU A 375 4.38 17.46 -0.44
C LEU A 375 5.59 18.25 -0.96
N THR A 376 5.41 18.98 -2.07
CA THR A 376 6.44 19.84 -2.65
C THR A 376 6.90 20.91 -1.68
N GLU A 377 5.98 21.63 -1.04
CA GLU A 377 6.35 22.66 -0.06
C GLU A 377 7.06 22.06 1.16
N ALA A 378 6.59 20.92 1.66
CA ALA A 378 7.21 20.25 2.81
C ALA A 378 8.63 19.79 2.46
N ILE A 379 8.84 19.28 1.26
CA ILE A 379 10.17 18.95 0.72
C ILE A 379 11.04 20.20 0.59
N ASP A 380 10.52 21.31 0.04
CA ASP A 380 11.30 22.54 -0.10
C ASP A 380 11.75 23.10 1.26
N VAL A 381 10.92 23.00 2.29
CA VAL A 381 11.27 23.35 3.67
C VAL A 381 12.32 22.39 4.23
N LEU A 382 12.13 21.08 4.04
CA LEU A 382 13.09 20.04 4.46
C LEU A 382 14.48 20.28 3.84
N LEU A 383 14.53 20.72 2.59
CA LEU A 383 15.74 21.01 1.84
C LEU A 383 16.30 22.42 2.15
N GLY A 384 15.62 23.24 2.93
CA GLY A 384 16.00 24.61 3.24
C GLY A 384 15.85 25.59 2.05
N LYS A 385 15.13 25.21 1.01
CA LYS A 385 14.78 26.09 -0.14
C LYS A 385 13.67 27.08 0.23
N ARG A 386 12.90 26.78 1.28
CA ARG A 386 11.77 27.57 1.77
C ARG A 386 11.79 27.62 3.29
N GLN A 387 11.30 28.71 3.87
CA GLN A 387 11.04 28.78 5.31
C GLN A 387 9.71 28.09 5.65
N SER A 388 9.67 27.41 6.79
CA SER A 388 8.47 26.77 7.33
C SER A 388 7.33 27.79 7.49
N SER A 389 6.11 27.40 7.13
CA SER A 389 4.89 28.18 7.41
C SER A 389 4.48 28.13 8.88
N LEU A 390 5.00 27.17 9.65
CA LEU A 390 4.78 27.03 11.08
C LEU A 390 5.87 27.75 11.87
N SER A 391 5.45 28.68 12.73
CA SER A 391 6.31 29.34 13.72
C SER A 391 6.89 28.31 14.69
N GLY A 392 8.22 28.28 14.83
CA GLY A 392 8.90 27.37 15.77
C GLY A 392 9.20 25.96 15.25
N ALA A 393 8.83 25.62 14.00
CA ALA A 393 9.22 24.34 13.38
C ALA A 393 10.67 24.34 12.83
N ALA A 394 11.35 25.49 12.84
CA ALA A 394 12.77 25.57 12.51
C ALA A 394 13.63 25.24 13.73
N GLN A 395 13.87 23.95 13.97
CA GLN A 395 15.12 23.53 14.60
C GLN A 395 16.05 22.96 13.53
N GLN A 396 16.81 23.85 12.89
CA GLN A 396 18.16 23.48 12.47
C GLN A 396 18.99 23.30 13.75
N PRO A 397 19.66 22.15 13.97
CA PRO A 397 20.65 22.05 15.04
C PRO A 397 21.88 22.88 14.63
N GLY A 398 21.95 24.12 15.11
CA GLY A 398 23.08 25.00 14.78
C GLY A 398 22.96 26.43 15.28
N GLN A 399 22.44 26.66 16.50
CA GLN A 399 22.78 27.81 17.34
C GLN A 399 22.01 27.77 18.68
N THR A 400 22.73 27.53 19.77
CA THR A 400 22.35 28.03 21.11
C THR A 400 23.60 28.58 21.79
N PRO A 401 23.56 29.77 22.41
CA PRO A 401 24.59 30.21 23.34
C PRO A 401 24.40 29.48 24.69
N GLY A 402 25.41 28.68 25.07
CA GLY A 402 25.82 28.41 26.45
C GLY A 402 24.89 27.59 27.37
N GLY A 403 25.27 26.34 27.64
CA GLY A 403 24.79 25.56 28.79
C GLY A 403 25.15 24.08 28.70
N GLN A 404 26.14 23.64 29.50
CA GLN A 404 26.69 22.28 29.51
C GLN A 404 25.76 21.28 30.22
N THR A 405 25.55 20.09 29.63
CA THR A 405 25.40 18.81 30.35
C THR A 405 25.72 17.63 29.40
N PRO A 406 26.40 16.54 29.83
CA PRO A 406 26.94 15.52 28.92
C PRO A 406 26.05 14.26 28.79
N GLY A 407 25.96 13.72 27.55
CA GLY A 407 25.89 12.27 27.30
C GLY A 407 24.67 11.74 26.56
N GLN A 408 24.80 11.50 25.24
CA GLN A 408 24.39 10.25 24.55
C GLN A 408 24.90 10.25 23.09
N PRO A 409 25.33 9.11 22.51
CA PRO A 409 26.01 9.08 21.21
C PRO A 409 25.04 9.25 20.04
N GLN A 410 25.34 10.17 19.12
CA GLN A 410 24.63 10.36 17.84
C GLN A 410 25.40 9.73 16.66
N PRO A 411 24.71 9.21 15.62
CA PRO A 411 25.33 8.32 14.64
C PRO A 411 26.07 9.02 13.51
N GLY A 412 27.14 8.35 13.07
CA GLY A 412 27.92 8.66 11.87
C GLY A 412 27.27 8.21 10.55
N ALA A 413 28.02 8.51 9.47
CA ALA A 413 27.63 8.54 8.06
C ALA A 413 26.86 7.32 7.51
N THR A 414 25.92 7.63 6.61
CA THR A 414 25.10 6.69 5.81
C THR A 414 25.95 5.93 4.77
N PRO A 415 26.07 4.59 4.86
CA PRO A 415 26.67 3.77 3.81
C PRO A 415 25.62 3.20 2.86
N ILE A 416 26.08 2.91 1.65
CA ILE A 416 25.34 2.29 0.54
C ILE A 416 24.94 0.85 0.91
N PRO A 417 23.72 0.37 0.56
CA PRO A 417 23.32 -1.02 0.81
C PRO A 417 24.29 -2.00 0.12
N ALA A 418 24.82 -2.95 0.87
CA ALA A 418 25.69 -4.01 0.37
C ALA A 418 24.95 -5.36 0.32
N ALA A 419 25.33 -6.20 -0.65
CA ALA A 419 24.89 -7.60 -0.72
C ALA A 419 25.38 -8.41 0.48
N THR A 420 24.65 -9.48 0.78
CA THR A 420 24.89 -10.49 1.84
C THR A 420 26.38 -10.80 2.08
N PRO A 421 26.93 -10.59 3.29
CA PRO A 421 28.28 -11.02 3.63
C PRO A 421 28.37 -12.54 3.78
N ALA A 422 29.45 -13.13 3.27
CA ALA A 422 29.92 -14.46 3.67
C ALA A 422 30.61 -14.39 5.04
N ALA A 423 30.46 -15.45 5.84
CA ALA A 423 30.92 -15.51 7.23
C ALA A 423 32.46 -15.50 7.38
N GLY A 424 32.96 -14.68 8.31
CA GLY A 424 34.28 -14.87 8.94
C GLY A 424 35.10 -13.59 9.18
N ALA A 425 34.94 -12.93 10.33
CA ALA A 425 36.00 -12.12 10.94
C ALA A 425 35.76 -11.92 12.45
N THR A 426 36.75 -12.27 13.27
CA THR A 426 36.79 -12.08 14.72
C THR A 426 37.19 -10.64 15.10
N PRO A 427 36.54 -9.99 16.10
CA PRO A 427 36.88 -8.60 16.47
C PRO A 427 38.15 -8.49 17.34
N ARG A 428 38.95 -7.44 17.11
CA ARG A 428 40.00 -6.96 18.02
C ARG A 428 39.55 -5.70 18.77
N PRO A 429 40.04 -5.42 19.99
CA PRO A 429 39.59 -4.29 20.81
C PRO A 429 40.25 -2.96 20.42
N ILE A 430 39.51 -1.85 20.55
CA ILE A 430 39.97 -0.47 20.29
C ILE A 430 40.26 0.25 21.64
N PRO A 431 41.40 0.96 21.79
CA PRO A 431 41.75 1.70 23.01
C PRO A 431 41.12 3.10 23.08
N THR A 432 41.00 3.57 24.32
CA THR A 432 40.39 4.84 24.77
C THR A 432 41.26 6.06 24.46
N GLY A 433 40.70 7.00 23.73
CA GLY A 433 41.21 8.36 23.53
C GLY A 433 40.41 9.04 22.43
N ASP A 434 40.16 10.35 22.57
CA ASP A 434 39.87 11.31 21.49
C ASP A 434 38.53 12.06 21.57
N LEU A 435 38.43 12.96 22.54
CA LEU A 435 37.50 14.09 22.49
C LEU A 435 37.73 14.97 21.24
N GLN A 436 38.97 15.05 20.73
CA GLN A 436 39.31 15.77 19.50
C GLN A 436 38.87 15.04 18.23
N ARG A 437 38.96 13.70 18.17
CA ARG A 437 38.32 12.93 17.06
C ARG A 437 36.82 13.07 17.12
N LEU A 438 36.19 13.07 18.29
CA LEU A 438 34.74 13.25 18.40
C LEU A 438 34.28 14.63 17.91
N LEU A 439 35.10 15.68 18.11
CA LEU A 439 34.84 17.02 17.56
C LEU A 439 35.04 17.09 16.03
N GLU A 440 36.09 16.47 15.51
CA GLU A 440 36.32 16.37 14.06
C GLU A 440 35.28 15.48 13.36
N GLU A 441 34.86 14.38 14.00
CA GLU A 441 33.78 13.49 13.56
C GLU A 441 32.43 14.19 13.62
N ALA A 442 32.16 15.00 14.64
CA ALA A 442 30.94 15.84 14.71
C ALA A 442 30.91 16.87 13.57
N GLN A 443 32.02 17.55 13.29
CA GLN A 443 32.11 18.51 12.18
C GLN A 443 32.00 17.82 10.81
N ARG A 444 32.62 16.66 10.63
CA ARG A 444 32.44 15.83 9.43
C ARG A 444 31.01 15.31 9.31
N SER A 445 30.34 14.96 10.41
CA SER A 445 28.94 14.50 10.39
C SER A 445 27.97 15.60 9.96
N GLN A 446 28.22 16.86 10.34
CA GLN A 446 27.42 18.00 9.87
C GLN A 446 27.65 18.24 8.38
N GLN A 447 28.89 18.17 7.91
CA GLN A 447 29.20 18.28 6.48
C GLN A 447 28.62 17.11 5.67
N THR A 448 28.60 15.90 6.23
CA THR A 448 28.01 14.71 5.60
C THR A 448 26.49 14.82 5.56
N THR A 449 25.84 15.30 6.63
CA THR A 449 24.40 15.57 6.66
C THR A 449 24.02 16.64 5.64
N GLN A 450 24.85 17.69 5.51
CA GLN A 450 24.66 18.72 4.49
C GLN A 450 24.85 18.16 3.07
N ALA A 451 25.87 17.31 2.86
CA ALA A 451 26.10 16.64 1.58
C ALA A 451 24.99 15.63 1.23
N GLU A 452 24.40 14.96 2.22
CA GLU A 452 23.29 14.03 2.06
C GLU A 452 21.99 14.79 1.73
N LEU A 453 21.75 15.92 2.41
CA LEU A 453 20.70 16.87 2.05
C LEU A 453 20.90 17.38 0.63
N ASP A 454 22.12 17.73 0.24
CA ASP A 454 22.43 18.20 -1.12
C ASP A 454 22.28 17.08 -2.17
N ARG A 455 22.55 15.82 -1.80
CA ARG A 455 22.27 14.66 -2.65
C ARG A 455 20.77 14.39 -2.77
N LEU A 456 20.02 14.53 -1.67
CA LEU A 456 18.56 14.43 -1.66
C LEU A 456 17.95 15.53 -2.54
N LYS A 457 18.49 16.77 -2.46
CA LYS A 457 18.13 17.88 -3.37
C LYS A 457 18.34 17.47 -4.83
N GLN A 458 19.50 16.90 -5.17
CA GLN A 458 19.80 16.50 -6.54
C GLN A 458 18.86 15.39 -7.04
N ILE A 459 18.53 14.40 -6.20
CA ILE A 459 17.61 13.31 -6.56
C ILE A 459 16.19 13.85 -6.72
N LEU A 460 15.73 14.72 -5.81
CA LEU A 460 14.40 15.30 -5.85
C LEU A 460 14.25 16.30 -7.01
N ASP A 461 15.28 17.08 -7.33
CA ASP A 461 15.32 17.93 -8.52
C ASP A 461 15.26 17.10 -9.81
N ALA A 462 15.93 15.94 -9.83
CA ALA A 462 15.86 15.01 -10.96
C ALA A 462 14.45 14.40 -11.11
N LEU A 463 13.82 14.00 -10.00
CA LEU A 463 12.44 13.50 -9.99
C LEU A 463 11.45 14.60 -10.41
N GLN A 464 11.57 15.82 -9.90
CA GLN A 464 10.73 16.96 -10.30
C GLN A 464 10.88 17.30 -11.79
N ARG A 465 12.08 17.20 -12.38
CA ARG A 465 12.26 17.40 -13.83
C ARG A 465 11.61 16.29 -14.67
N GLN A 466 11.57 15.07 -14.14
CA GLN A 466 11.02 13.91 -14.83
C GLN A 466 9.49 13.85 -14.74
N PHE A 467 8.90 14.33 -13.64
CA PHE A 467 7.45 14.28 -13.38
C PHE A 467 6.74 15.65 -13.43
N GLY A 468 7.48 16.76 -13.50
CA GLY A 468 6.94 18.12 -13.48
C GLY A 468 6.67 18.74 -14.85
N GLN A 469 6.81 18.01 -15.96
CA GLN A 469 6.32 18.51 -17.25
C GLN A 469 4.82 18.23 -17.37
N PRO A 470 3.97 19.26 -17.50
CA PRO A 470 2.55 19.04 -17.81
C PRO A 470 2.46 18.37 -19.19
N THR A 471 1.85 17.19 -19.23
CA THR A 471 1.43 16.54 -20.48
C THR A 471 0.58 17.55 -21.25
N ALA A 472 1.05 17.98 -22.42
CA ALA A 472 0.31 18.88 -23.27
C ALA A 472 -1.07 18.27 -23.60
N THR A 473 -2.13 18.96 -23.17
CA THR A 473 -3.50 18.64 -23.53
C THR A 473 -3.63 18.69 -25.06
N PRO A 474 -4.09 17.62 -25.75
CA PRO A 474 -4.38 17.72 -27.17
C PRO A 474 -5.55 18.68 -27.36
N THR A 475 -5.32 19.75 -28.13
CA THR A 475 -6.35 20.70 -28.54
C THR A 475 -7.44 19.98 -29.32
N PRO A 476 -8.74 20.19 -29.03
CA PRO A 476 -9.80 19.62 -29.84
C PRO A 476 -9.79 20.28 -31.22
N ALA A 477 -9.61 19.47 -32.27
CA ALA A 477 -9.88 19.89 -33.63
C ALA A 477 -11.40 20.04 -33.81
N ARG A 478 -11.78 21.15 -34.45
CA ARG A 478 -13.15 21.55 -34.81
C ARG A 478 -13.87 20.51 -35.67
#